data_AF-A0A1E3WET9-F1
#
_entry.id   AF-A0A1E3WET9-F1
#
_cell.length_a   1.000
_cell.length_b   1.000
_cell.length_c   1.000
_cell.angle_alpha   90.00
_cell.angle_beta   90.00
_cell.angle_gamma   90.00
#
_symmetry.space_group_name_H-M   'P 1'
#
loop_
_entity.id
_entity.type
_entity.pdbx_description
1 polymer ?
#
loop_
_entity_poly.entity_id
_entity_poly.type
_entity_poly.pdbx_seq_one_letter_code
_entity_poly.pdbx_strand_id
1 'polypeptide(L)'
;MFFANSGAEAVEASIKAARRYHFVNGAPERYRLVTFEGAFHGRTLATIAAGGQSKHLEGFGPPVEGFDQVSGFDLEAVEAAIGDETAGVLLEPIMGEGGMREVPYRFLQDLRAVRERRYARAR
;
A
#
# COMPACT_ATOMS: atom_id res chain seq x y z
N MET A 1 19.16 5.15 -2.79
CA MET A 1 18.97 4.21 -1.66
C MET A 1 18.85 5.05 -0.39
N PHE A 2 17.91 4.72 0.50
CA PHE A 2 17.69 5.39 1.78
C PHE A 2 17.98 4.40 2.91
N PHE A 3 18.74 4.81 3.92
CA PHE A 3 19.07 3.97 5.08
C PHE A 3 18.27 4.44 6.30
N ALA A 4 17.77 3.48 7.06
CA ALA A 4 16.95 3.69 8.25
C ALA A 4 17.31 2.65 9.32
N ASN A 5 16.85 2.89 10.54
CA ASN A 5 17.12 2.07 11.72
C ASN A 5 16.11 0.93 11.90
N SER A 6 14.98 0.97 11.18
CA SER A 6 13.95 -0.06 11.26
C SER A 6 13.16 -0.24 9.97
N GLY A 7 12.44 -1.36 9.88
CA GLY A 7 11.48 -1.60 8.80
C GLY A 7 10.35 -0.59 8.79
N ALA A 8 9.85 -0.16 9.96
CA ALA A 8 8.79 0.84 10.06
C ALA A 8 9.24 2.19 9.47
N GLU A 9 10.47 2.63 9.75
CA GLU A 9 11.04 3.84 9.15
C GLU A 9 11.25 3.70 7.63
N ALA A 10 11.66 2.53 7.15
CA ALA A 10 11.81 2.26 5.72
C ALA A 10 10.45 2.28 4.98
N VAL A 11 9.39 1.74 5.59
CA VAL A 11 8.05 1.76 5.01
C VAL A 11 7.44 3.16 5.06
N GLU A 12 7.61 3.91 6.16
CA GLU A 12 7.24 5.33 6.22
C GLU A 12 7.92 6.14 5.11
N ALA A 13 9.22 5.94 4.90
CA ALA A 13 9.95 6.59 3.81
C ALA A 13 9.38 6.20 2.43
N SER A 14 8.97 4.94 2.24
CA SER A 14 8.37 4.44 0.99
C SER A 14 6.99 5.05 0.73
N ILE A 15 6.13 5.12 1.76
CA ILE A 15 4.81 5.78 1.70
C ILE A 15 5.00 7.26 1.34
N LYS A 16 5.90 7.96 2.03
CA LYS A 16 6.22 9.36 1.76
C LYS A 16 6.79 9.57 0.36
N ALA A 17 7.66 8.68 -0.10
CA ALA A 17 8.23 8.75 -1.44
C ALA A 17 7.16 8.61 -2.53
N ALA A 18 6.23 7.66 -2.38
CA ALA A 18 5.11 7.48 -3.30
C ALA A 18 4.21 8.72 -3.36
N ARG A 19 3.81 9.27 -2.20
CA ARG A 19 3.00 10.49 -2.11
C ARG A 19 3.73 11.71 -2.66
N ARG A 20 5.01 11.89 -2.29
CA ARG A 20 5.83 13.03 -2.73
C ARG A 20 6.08 12.98 -4.24
N TYR A 21 6.25 11.80 -4.81
CA TYR A 21 6.41 11.64 -6.25
C TYR A 21 5.24 12.26 -7.02
N HIS A 22 3.99 11.94 -6.65
CA HIS A 22 2.85 12.52 -7.37
C HIS A 22 2.70 14.02 -7.11
N PHE A 23 2.92 14.47 -5.88
CA PHE A 23 2.90 15.89 -5.55
C PHE A 23 3.86 16.70 -6.43
N VAL A 24 5.12 16.27 -6.58
CA VAL A 24 6.11 17.03 -7.39
C VAL A 24 5.85 16.92 -8.89
N ASN A 25 5.04 15.96 -9.34
CA ASN A 25 4.62 15.81 -10.73
C ASN A 25 3.24 16.44 -11.01
N GLY A 26 2.72 17.27 -10.10
CA GLY A 26 1.49 18.05 -10.33
C GLY A 26 0.19 17.30 -10.07
N ALA A 27 0.24 16.14 -9.40
CA ALA A 27 -0.93 15.34 -9.00
C ALA A 27 -1.01 15.20 -7.46
N PRO A 28 -1.15 16.30 -6.70
CA PRO A 28 -1.15 16.27 -5.23
C PRO A 28 -2.31 15.46 -4.62
N GLU A 29 -3.41 15.27 -5.34
CA GLU A 29 -4.55 14.42 -4.98
C GLU A 29 -4.19 12.93 -4.95
N ARG A 30 -3.08 12.53 -5.57
CA ARG A 30 -2.63 11.12 -5.59
C ARG A 30 -1.81 10.78 -4.35
N TYR A 31 -2.51 10.49 -3.24
CA TYR A 31 -1.88 10.12 -1.98
C TYR A 31 -2.35 8.78 -1.39
N ARG A 32 -3.41 8.18 -1.93
CA ARG A 32 -3.99 6.93 -1.40
C ARG A 32 -3.16 5.72 -1.82
N LEU A 33 -3.03 4.73 -0.94
CA LEU A 33 -2.33 3.48 -1.25
C LEU A 33 -3.29 2.30 -1.09
N VAL A 34 -3.33 1.41 -2.08
CA VAL A 34 -4.02 0.13 -1.94
C VAL A 34 -3.16 -0.81 -1.10
N THR A 35 -3.74 -1.41 -0.07
CA THR A 35 -3.10 -2.33 0.88
C THR A 35 -3.96 -3.58 1.05
N PHE A 36 -3.46 -4.57 1.77
CA PHE A 36 -4.08 -5.89 1.85
C PHE A 36 -4.44 -6.30 3.28
N GLU A 37 -5.62 -6.89 3.45
CA GLU A 37 -6.05 -7.37 4.75
C GLU A 37 -5.09 -8.40 5.35
N GLY A 38 -4.72 -8.18 6.61
CA GLY A 38 -3.76 -9.00 7.34
C GLY A 38 -2.30 -8.62 7.10
N ALA A 39 -2.02 -7.52 6.39
CA ALA A 39 -0.67 -6.99 6.21
C ALA A 39 -0.09 -6.44 7.52
N PHE A 40 1.24 -6.41 7.60
CA PHE A 40 2.00 -5.80 8.68
C PHE A 40 3.15 -4.96 8.14
N HIS A 41 3.10 -3.66 8.41
CA HIS A 41 4.01 -2.68 7.83
C HIS A 41 4.84 -1.90 8.86
N GLY A 42 4.68 -2.21 10.15
CA GLY A 42 5.31 -1.51 11.26
C GLY A 42 4.31 -1.09 12.33
N ARG A 43 4.76 -0.21 13.24
CA ARG A 43 3.99 0.26 14.41
C ARG A 43 3.89 1.78 14.54
N THR A 44 4.29 2.55 13.52
CA THR A 44 4.00 3.98 13.45
C THR A 44 2.54 4.19 13.01
N LEU A 45 1.96 5.36 13.26
CA LEU A 45 0.54 5.63 12.96
C LEU A 45 0.17 5.36 11.49
N ALA A 46 1.01 5.73 10.53
CA ALA A 46 0.74 5.46 9.12
C ALA A 46 0.93 3.97 8.77
N THR A 47 1.90 3.28 9.39
CA THR A 47 2.14 1.86 9.09
C THR A 47 1.11 0.92 9.72
N ILE A 48 0.56 1.24 10.90
CA ILE A 48 -0.60 0.52 11.45
C ILE A 48 -1.87 0.76 10.64
N ALA A 49 -2.07 1.99 10.13
CA ALA A 49 -3.19 2.31 9.24
C ALA A 49 -3.08 1.55 7.90
N ALA A 50 -1.87 1.48 7.34
CA ALA A 50 -1.59 0.68 6.15
C ALA A 50 -1.82 -0.82 6.38
N GLY A 51 -1.56 -1.34 7.58
CA GLY A 51 -1.84 -2.74 7.93
C GLY A 51 -3.31 -3.05 8.22
N GLY A 52 -4.08 -2.06 8.67
CA GLY A 52 -5.55 -2.14 8.81
C GLY A 52 -6.07 -3.08 9.91
N GLN A 53 -5.21 -3.73 10.68
CA GLN A 53 -5.64 -4.70 11.70
C GLN A 53 -6.22 -3.98 12.93
N SER A 54 -7.48 -4.27 13.29
CA SER A 54 -8.18 -3.60 14.40
C SER A 54 -7.38 -3.61 15.71
N LYS A 55 -6.73 -4.74 16.04
CA LYS A 55 -5.88 -4.90 17.23
C LYS A 55 -4.66 -3.97 17.29
N HIS A 56 -4.21 -3.46 16.14
CA HIS A 56 -3.09 -2.52 16.05
C HIS A 56 -3.55 -1.06 15.97
N LEU A 57 -4.81 -0.82 15.59
CA LEU A 57 -5.41 0.51 15.46
C LEU A 57 -6.05 1.01 16.76
N GLU A 58 -6.57 0.09 17.57
CA GLU A 58 -7.27 0.42 18.80
C GLU A 58 -6.38 1.22 19.78
N GLY A 59 -6.94 2.31 20.32
CA GLY A 59 -6.29 3.10 21.38
C GLY A 59 -5.42 4.28 20.90
N PHE A 60 -5.28 4.52 19.59
CA PHE A 60 -4.41 5.57 19.03
C PHE A 60 -5.17 6.74 18.36
N GLY A 61 -6.49 6.81 18.51
CA GLY A 61 -7.34 7.82 17.86
C GLY A 61 -7.76 7.42 16.44
N PRO A 62 -8.27 8.37 15.64
CA PRO A 62 -8.64 8.10 14.25
C PRO A 62 -7.44 7.56 13.45
N PRO A 63 -7.59 6.44 12.71
CA PRO A 63 -6.54 5.95 11.84
C PRO A 63 -6.11 7.00 10.81
N VAL A 64 -4.83 6.99 10.44
CA VAL A 64 -4.32 7.83 9.35
C VAL A 64 -5.04 7.45 8.05
N GLU A 65 -5.60 8.44 7.36
CA GLU A 65 -6.30 8.22 6.09
C GLU A 65 -5.35 7.94 4.91
N GLY A 66 -5.97 7.51 3.79
CA GLY A 66 -5.29 7.28 2.53
C GLY A 66 -4.73 5.87 2.35
N PHE A 67 -5.38 4.88 2.96
CA PHE A 67 -5.13 3.45 2.74
C PHE A 67 -6.43 2.74 2.40
N ASP A 68 -6.49 2.12 1.22
CA ASP A 68 -7.62 1.35 0.72
C ASP A 68 -7.35 -0.15 0.89
N GLN A 69 -8.01 -0.77 1.86
CA GLN A 69 -7.81 -2.19 2.17
C GLN A 69 -8.57 -3.09 1.20
N VAL A 70 -7.88 -4.05 0.59
CA VAL A 70 -8.46 -5.10 -0.24
C VAL A 70 -8.31 -6.46 0.46
N SER A 71 -9.39 -7.24 0.49
CA SER A 71 -9.39 -8.59 1.03
C SER A 71 -8.84 -9.59 0.01
N GLY A 72 -7.97 -10.50 0.46
CA GLY A 72 -7.42 -11.54 -0.40
C GLY A 72 -6.47 -11.05 -1.49
N PHE A 73 -6.16 -11.92 -2.46
CA PHE A 73 -5.32 -11.62 -3.63
C PHE A 73 -6.19 -11.57 -4.88
N ASP A 74 -7.23 -10.75 -4.82
CA ASP A 74 -8.20 -10.54 -5.89
C ASP A 74 -7.80 -9.35 -6.76
N LEU A 75 -7.50 -9.61 -8.03
CA LEU A 75 -7.05 -8.59 -8.96
C LEU A 75 -8.19 -7.63 -9.34
N GLU A 76 -9.42 -8.12 -9.43
CA GLU A 76 -10.58 -7.28 -9.76
C GLU A 76 -10.84 -6.29 -8.63
N ALA A 77 -10.76 -6.75 -7.39
CA ALA A 77 -10.88 -5.88 -6.21
C ALA A 77 -9.77 -4.81 -6.17
N VAL A 78 -8.53 -5.17 -6.53
CA VAL A 78 -7.45 -4.19 -6.65
C VAL A 78 -7.73 -3.19 -7.78
N GLU A 79 -8.13 -3.64 -8.97
CA GLU A 79 -8.41 -2.73 -10.09
C GLU A 79 -9.56 -1.77 -9.78
N ALA A 80 -10.57 -2.23 -9.03
CA ALA A 80 -11.70 -1.43 -8.56
C ALA A 80 -11.29 -0.40 -7.48
N ALA A 81 -10.34 -0.74 -6.61
CA ALA A 81 -9.83 0.18 -5.59
C ALA A 81 -8.90 1.27 -6.17
N ILE A 82 -8.32 1.05 -7.35
CA ILE A 82 -7.44 2.05 -8.00
C ILE A 82 -8.29 3.12 -8.70
N GLY A 83 -8.38 4.29 -8.05
CA GLY A 83 -9.01 5.51 -8.56
C GLY A 83 -8.03 6.65 -8.87
N ASP A 84 -8.58 7.85 -9.07
CA ASP A 84 -7.81 9.04 -9.45
C ASP A 84 -6.86 9.52 -8.35
N GLU A 85 -7.16 9.24 -7.08
CA GLU A 85 -6.33 9.59 -5.91
C GLU A 85 -5.28 8.52 -5.57
N THR A 86 -5.20 7.42 -6.33
CA THR A 86 -4.31 6.31 -5.98
C THR A 86 -2.87 6.58 -6.39
N ALA A 87 -1.98 6.61 -5.39
CA ALA A 87 -0.55 6.78 -5.52
C ALA A 87 0.19 5.48 -5.87
N GLY A 88 -0.30 4.32 -5.40
CA GLY A 88 0.36 3.03 -5.56
C GLY A 88 -0.27 1.88 -4.77
N VAL A 89 0.41 0.74 -4.78
CA VAL A 89 0.05 -0.50 -4.06
C VAL A 89 1.19 -0.83 -3.09
N LEU A 90 0.87 -1.16 -1.85
CA LEU A 90 1.82 -1.60 -0.81
C LEU A 90 1.45 -3.03 -0.37
N LEU A 91 2.39 -3.96 -0.55
CA LEU A 91 2.17 -5.40 -0.41
C LEU A 91 3.43 -6.10 0.12
N GLU A 92 3.23 -7.11 0.96
CA GLU A 92 4.25 -8.10 1.31
C GLU A 92 4.15 -9.31 0.36
N PRO A 93 5.23 -9.75 -0.32
CA PRO A 93 5.19 -10.95 -1.16
C PRO A 93 4.84 -12.24 -0.42
N ILE A 94 5.15 -12.29 0.87
CA ILE A 94 4.73 -13.33 1.81
C ILE A 94 4.25 -12.58 3.07
N MET A 95 2.98 -12.72 3.41
CA MET A 95 2.39 -12.06 4.57
C MET A 95 2.71 -12.84 5.84
N GLY A 96 3.74 -12.39 6.56
CA GLY A 96 4.26 -13.08 7.75
C GLY A 96 3.25 -13.08 8.90
N GLU A 97 3.01 -11.91 9.49
CA GLU A 97 2.02 -11.71 10.57
C GLU A 97 0.59 -12.05 10.13
N GLY A 98 0.32 -11.97 8.82
CA GLY A 98 -0.94 -12.36 8.20
C GLY A 98 -1.18 -13.88 8.15
N GLY A 99 -0.39 -14.69 8.85
CA GLY A 99 -0.54 -16.15 8.92
C GLY A 99 0.33 -16.92 7.93
N MET A 100 1.52 -16.41 7.60
CA MET A 100 2.45 -17.01 6.63
C MET A 100 1.78 -17.30 5.27
N ARG A 101 1.01 -16.34 4.77
CA ARG A 101 0.29 -16.47 3.50
C ARG A 101 1.16 -16.01 2.34
N GLU A 102 1.48 -16.90 1.42
CA GLU A 102 2.18 -16.55 0.19
C GLU A 102 1.25 -15.83 -0.78
N VAL A 103 1.73 -14.73 -1.37
CA VAL A 103 1.03 -14.10 -2.50
C VAL A 103 1.27 -14.96 -3.73
N PRO A 104 0.23 -15.40 -4.46
CA PRO A 104 0.41 -16.14 -5.70
C PRO A 104 1.33 -15.38 -6.65
N TYR A 105 2.38 -16.04 -7.15
CA TYR A 105 3.32 -15.41 -8.07
C TYR A 105 2.63 -14.77 -9.28
N ARG A 106 1.60 -15.46 -9.80
CA ARG A 106 0.78 -14.95 -10.90
C ARG A 106 0.11 -13.61 -10.57
N PHE A 107 -0.41 -13.46 -9.36
CA PHE A 107 -1.01 -12.21 -8.90
C PHE A 107 0.01 -11.06 -8.86
N LEU A 108 1.24 -11.32 -8.41
CA LEU A 108 2.32 -10.32 -8.46
C LEU A 108 2.65 -9.88 -9.91
N GLN A 109 2.65 -10.81 -10.85
CA GLN A 109 2.84 -10.51 -12.27
C GLN A 109 1.67 -9.68 -12.82
N ASP A 110 0.45 -10.04 -12.47
CA ASP A 110 -0.75 -9.34 -12.92
C ASP A 110 -0.82 -7.92 -12.34
N LEU A 111 -0.46 -7.71 -11.06
CA LEU A 111 -0.32 -6.37 -10.46
C LEU A 111 0.66 -5.49 -11.23
N ARG A 112 1.80 -6.05 -11.65
CA ARG A 112 2.76 -5.32 -12.49
C ARG A 112 2.14 -4.96 -13.84
N ALA A 113 1.39 -5.87 -14.45
CA ALA A 113 0.71 -5.61 -15.72
C ALA A 113 -0.37 -4.50 -15.59
N VAL A 114 -1.12 -4.45 -14.49
CA VAL A 114 -2.06 -3.36 -14.17
C VAL A 114 -1.34 -2.01 -14.19
N ARG A 115 -0.21 -1.93 -13.49
CA ARG A 115 0.65 -0.74 -13.44
C ARG A 115 1.05 -0.29 -14.84
N GLU A 116 1.58 -1.19 -15.67
CA GLU A 116 1.98 -0.83 -17.06
C GLU A 116 0.79 -0.34 -17.91
N ARG A 117 -0.37 -1.02 -17.86
CA ARG A 117 -1.57 -0.59 -18.59
C ARG A 117 -2.03 0.81 -18.19
N ARG A 118 -2.00 1.12 -16.89
CA ARG A 118 -2.42 2.45 -16.38
C ARG A 118 -1.40 3.54 -16.73
N TYR A 119 -0.10 3.26 -16.66
CA TYR A 119 0.93 4.21 -17.09
C TYR A 119 0.85 4.53 -18.59
N ALA A 120 0.55 3.53 -19.43
CA ALA A 120 0.39 3.73 -20.87
C ALA A 120 -0.81 4.62 -21.23
N ARG A 121 -1.89 4.61 -20.44
CA ARG A 121 -3.09 5.45 -20.65
C ARG A 121 -2.93 6.89 -20.19
N ALA A 122 -1.96 7.16 -19.30
CA ALA A 122 -1.70 8.49 -18.75
C ALA A 122 -0.72 9.32 -19.61
N ARG A 123 -0.26 8.77 -20.74
CA ARG A 123 0.56 9.44 -21.76
C ARG A 123 -0.27 9.65 -23.00
#